data_AF-A0A258YFH1-F1
#
_entry.id   AF-A0A258YFH1-F1
#
_cell.length_a   1.000
_cell.length_b   1.000
_cell.length_c   1.000
_cell.angle_alpha   90.00
_cell.angle_beta   90.00
_cell.angle_gamma   90.00
#
_symmetry.space_group_name_H-M   'P 1'
#
loop_
_entity.id
_entity.type
_entity.pdbx_description
1 polymer ?
#
loop_
_entity_poly.entity_id
_entity_poly.type
_entity_poly.pdbx_seq_one_letter_code
_entity_poly.pdbx_strand_id
1 'polypeptide(L)'
;MADKAYITPTVLKWARESAKIAEETAARKVAVTKEKIKEWENGESQPTIKQAQTLAKVYKRPFAVFFLSDIPKDFQLLNDFRKNGSKPLTTSSIFIIREIQQKQAWISEANKENNEPKLPFVGRYSLNDNPKDVAADILNTLSLNPSNYQFENPIKEWIESAERNGIFVSRTSFIHSKLKLDSEELQGFAIADPFAPFIFINSDDWQAPQLFTLVHELSHIWIAESGISNDANPEAINKGKFHPIELFCNEVAANALMPEELINRMRSLLNLNSKELFSAAKKIGV
;
A
#
# COMPACT_ATOMS: atom_id res chain seq x y z
N MET A 1 29.90 -9.89 -32.34
CA MET A 1 29.71 -10.35 -30.94
C MET A 1 28.64 -9.47 -30.32
N ALA A 2 27.77 -10.01 -29.46
CA ALA A 2 26.80 -9.17 -28.75
C ALA A 2 27.52 -8.41 -27.62
N ASP A 3 27.27 -7.10 -27.51
CA ASP A 3 27.90 -6.27 -26.49
C ASP A 3 27.52 -6.74 -25.08
N LYS A 4 28.55 -6.86 -24.24
CA LYS A 4 28.41 -7.23 -22.83
C LYS A 4 27.92 -6.03 -22.03
N ALA A 5 27.03 -6.27 -21.08
CA ALA A 5 26.67 -5.28 -20.08
C ALA A 5 27.58 -5.49 -18.87
N TYR A 6 28.45 -4.53 -18.60
CA TYR A 6 29.31 -4.53 -17.41
C TYR A 6 28.50 -4.07 -16.21
N ILE A 7 27.73 -4.99 -15.64
CA ILE A 7 26.84 -4.73 -14.52
C ILE A 7 27.47 -5.16 -13.20
N THR A 8 26.96 -4.62 -12.11
CA THR A 8 27.36 -4.97 -10.75
C THR A 8 26.65 -6.26 -10.30
N PRO A 9 27.39 -7.35 -10.03
CA PRO A 9 26.81 -8.67 -9.74
C PRO A 9 25.86 -8.69 -8.54
N THR A 10 26.26 -8.01 -7.45
CA THR A 10 25.46 -7.90 -6.22
C THR A 10 24.14 -7.18 -6.45
N VAL A 11 24.14 -6.16 -7.31
CA VAL A 11 22.92 -5.41 -7.68
C VAL A 11 21.99 -6.25 -8.54
N LEU A 12 22.52 -7.05 -9.47
CA LEU A 12 21.72 -8.00 -10.25
C LEU A 12 21.01 -9.01 -9.34
N LYS A 13 21.77 -9.63 -8.43
CA LYS A 13 21.25 -10.59 -7.46
C LYS A 13 20.16 -9.98 -6.58
N TRP A 14 20.44 -8.81 -6.01
CA TRP A 14 19.47 -8.07 -5.21
C TRP A 14 18.18 -7.77 -5.99
N ALA A 15 18.29 -7.35 -7.26
CA ALA A 15 17.12 -7.04 -8.07
C ALA A 15 16.24 -8.27 -8.30
N ARG A 16 16.84 -9.44 -8.53
CA ARG A 16 16.12 -10.71 -8.67
C ARG A 16 15.46 -11.14 -7.36
N GLU A 17 16.23 -11.17 -6.27
CA GLU A 17 15.77 -11.67 -4.96
C GLU A 17 14.67 -10.77 -4.38
N SER A 18 14.83 -9.46 -4.49
CA SER A 18 13.82 -8.49 -4.07
C SER A 18 12.55 -8.55 -4.92
N ALA A 19 12.58 -9.13 -6.12
CA ALA A 19 11.40 -9.43 -6.94
C ALA A 19 10.78 -10.80 -6.63
N LYS A 20 11.37 -11.59 -5.71
CA LYS A 20 10.98 -12.97 -5.38
C LYS A 20 11.02 -13.92 -6.59
N ILE A 21 11.93 -13.65 -7.52
CA ILE A 21 12.08 -14.47 -8.73
C ILE A 21 13.17 -15.52 -8.53
N ALA A 22 12.83 -16.79 -8.73
CA ALA A 22 13.79 -17.88 -8.71
C ALA A 22 14.79 -17.77 -9.89
N GLU A 23 16.01 -18.24 -9.69
CA GLU A 23 17.07 -18.25 -10.71
C GLU A 23 16.62 -18.97 -11.98
N GLU A 24 15.91 -20.09 -11.86
CA GLU A 24 15.36 -20.85 -12.99
C GLU A 24 14.36 -20.03 -13.81
N THR A 25 13.55 -19.21 -13.13
CA THR A 25 12.59 -18.33 -13.81
C THR A 25 13.31 -17.21 -14.54
N ALA A 26 14.35 -16.61 -13.94
CA ALA A 26 15.19 -15.61 -14.60
C ALA A 26 15.91 -16.20 -15.82
N ALA A 27 16.51 -17.38 -15.67
CA ALA A 27 17.25 -18.09 -16.70
C ALA A 27 16.37 -18.36 -17.94
N ARG A 28 15.15 -18.86 -17.74
CA ARG A 28 14.17 -19.08 -18.82
C ARG A 28 13.83 -17.80 -19.59
N LYS A 29 13.77 -16.64 -18.92
CA LYS A 29 13.41 -15.37 -19.57
C LYS A 29 14.46 -14.84 -20.54
N VAL A 30 15.71 -15.26 -20.37
CA VAL A 30 16.84 -14.86 -21.23
C VAL A 30 17.49 -16.03 -21.97
N ALA A 31 16.80 -17.17 -21.99
CA ALA A 31 17.20 -18.41 -22.68
C ALA A 31 18.62 -18.89 -22.32
N VAL A 32 18.93 -18.92 -21.03
CA VAL A 32 20.18 -19.47 -20.48
C VAL A 32 19.90 -20.51 -19.41
N THR A 33 20.95 -21.18 -18.91
CA THR A 33 20.86 -22.11 -17.77
C THR A 33 20.81 -21.35 -16.45
N LYS A 34 20.35 -22.02 -15.39
CA LYS A 34 20.34 -21.48 -14.02
C LYS A 34 21.76 -21.12 -13.57
N GLU A 35 22.72 -21.99 -13.90
CA GLU A 35 24.14 -21.84 -13.59
C GLU A 35 24.67 -20.53 -14.19
N LYS A 36 24.21 -20.17 -15.40
CA LYS A 36 24.62 -18.93 -16.04
C LYS A 36 24.13 -17.67 -15.32
N ILE A 37 22.95 -17.72 -14.70
CA ILE A 37 22.47 -16.64 -13.82
C ILE A 37 23.37 -16.52 -12.59
N LYS A 38 23.73 -17.65 -11.96
CA LYS A 38 24.65 -17.65 -10.80
C LYS A 38 26.02 -17.09 -11.15
N GLU A 39 26.59 -17.48 -12.29
CA GLU A 39 27.86 -16.93 -12.77
C GLU A 39 27.80 -15.40 -12.89
N TRP A 40 26.69 -14.84 -13.39
CA TRP A 40 26.51 -13.38 -13.48
C TRP A 40 26.37 -12.72 -12.11
N GLU A 41 25.64 -13.35 -11.18
CA GLU A 41 25.44 -12.85 -9.82
C GLU A 41 26.69 -12.96 -8.93
N ASN A 42 27.60 -13.87 -9.26
CA ASN A 42 28.92 -14.01 -8.63
C ASN A 42 30.02 -13.17 -9.31
N GLY A 43 29.73 -12.57 -10.47
CA GLY A 43 30.72 -11.79 -11.24
C GLY A 43 31.71 -12.62 -12.05
N GLU A 44 31.47 -13.91 -12.22
CA GLU A 44 32.31 -14.85 -12.99
C GLU A 44 32.18 -14.60 -14.50
N SER A 45 31.02 -14.11 -14.95
CA SER A 45 30.83 -13.64 -16.32
C SER A 45 29.78 -12.54 -16.40
N GLN A 46 29.55 -11.99 -17.60
CA GLN A 46 28.62 -10.88 -17.81
C GLN A 46 27.51 -11.24 -18.82
N PRO A 47 26.25 -10.80 -18.59
CA PRO A 47 25.20 -10.90 -19.59
C PRO A 47 25.47 -9.97 -20.77
N THR A 48 24.75 -10.19 -21.87
CA THR A 48 24.67 -9.19 -22.94
C THR A 48 23.75 -8.03 -22.53
N ILE A 49 23.87 -6.88 -23.19
CA ILE A 49 22.97 -5.73 -22.97
C ILE A 49 21.49 -6.13 -23.11
N LYS A 50 21.15 -6.91 -24.14
CA LYS A 50 19.77 -7.39 -24.34
C LYS A 50 19.28 -8.28 -23.20
N GLN A 51 20.13 -9.17 -22.69
CA GLN A 51 19.78 -10.04 -21.56
C GLN A 51 19.58 -9.21 -20.29
N ALA A 52 20.50 -8.28 -20.00
CA ALA A 52 20.39 -7.40 -18.85
C ALA A 52 19.15 -6.49 -18.92
N GLN A 53 18.83 -5.92 -20.08
CA GLN A 53 17.58 -5.16 -20.30
C GLN A 53 16.33 -6.03 -20.09
N THR A 54 16.36 -7.29 -20.55
CA THR A 54 15.25 -8.23 -20.35
C THR A 54 15.07 -8.56 -18.87
N LEU A 55 16.16 -8.83 -18.15
CA LEU A 55 16.13 -9.08 -16.71
C LEU A 55 15.64 -7.86 -15.93
N ALA A 56 16.08 -6.66 -16.27
CA ALA A 56 15.61 -5.42 -15.66
C ALA A 56 14.08 -5.26 -15.78
N LYS A 57 13.53 -5.51 -16.98
CA LYS A 57 12.07 -5.51 -17.21
C LYS A 57 11.36 -6.59 -16.38
N VAL A 58 11.92 -7.80 -16.35
CA VAL A 58 11.36 -8.93 -15.58
C VAL A 58 11.37 -8.64 -14.08
N TYR A 59 12.40 -7.99 -13.57
CA TYR A 59 12.54 -7.63 -12.15
C TYR A 59 11.82 -6.32 -11.79
N LYS A 60 11.19 -5.65 -12.78
CA LYS A 60 10.56 -4.33 -12.62
C LYS A 60 11.51 -3.31 -11.97
N ARG A 61 12.73 -3.23 -12.52
CA ARG A 61 13.74 -2.23 -12.15
C ARG A 61 14.20 -1.46 -13.38
N PRO A 62 14.57 -0.16 -13.25
CA PRO A 62 15.23 0.55 -14.32
C PRO A 62 16.53 -0.15 -14.72
N PHE A 63 16.79 -0.27 -16.02
CA PHE A 63 17.99 -0.93 -16.53
C PHE A 63 19.29 -0.30 -15.99
N ALA A 64 19.30 1.03 -15.84
CA ALA A 64 20.43 1.78 -15.31
C ALA A 64 20.86 1.36 -13.90
N VAL A 65 19.94 0.81 -13.09
CA VAL A 65 20.23 0.38 -11.72
C VAL A 65 21.32 -0.69 -11.69
N PHE A 66 21.39 -1.57 -12.69
CA PHE A 66 22.40 -2.63 -12.73
C PHE A 66 23.84 -2.12 -12.87
N PHE A 67 24.04 -0.84 -13.21
CA PHE A 67 25.35 -0.22 -13.35
C PHE A 67 25.77 0.60 -12.13
N LEU A 68 24.95 0.63 -11.07
CA LEU A 68 25.31 1.27 -9.81
C LEU A 68 26.40 0.46 -9.10
N SER A 69 27.32 1.14 -8.41
CA SER A 69 28.44 0.50 -7.72
C SER A 69 28.02 -0.38 -6.55
N ASP A 70 26.84 -0.12 -5.96
CA ASP A 70 26.28 -0.88 -4.85
C ASP A 70 24.74 -0.85 -4.89
N ILE A 71 24.11 -1.68 -4.04
CA ILE A 71 22.66 -1.77 -3.91
C ILE A 71 22.10 -0.39 -3.51
N PRO A 72 21.17 0.15 -4.29
CA PRO A 72 20.65 1.48 -4.04
C PRO A 72 19.72 1.50 -2.81
N LYS A 73 19.85 2.54 -1.97
CA LYS A 73 19.15 2.64 -0.68
C LYS A 73 17.71 3.17 -0.80
N ASP A 74 17.41 3.89 -1.86
CA ASP A 74 16.12 4.50 -2.19
C ASP A 74 15.07 3.53 -2.75
N PHE A 75 15.45 2.27 -2.99
CA PHE A 75 14.53 1.23 -3.49
C PHE A 75 13.96 0.32 -2.39
N GLN A 76 13.94 0.80 -1.15
CA GLN A 76 13.32 0.12 -0.03
C GLN A 76 11.80 -0.01 -0.24
N LEU A 77 11.26 -1.17 0.11
CA LEU A 77 9.82 -1.35 0.19
C LEU A 77 9.30 -0.59 1.42
N LEU A 78 7.99 -0.32 1.41
CA LEU A 78 7.28 0.23 2.55
C LEU A 78 7.44 -0.65 3.79
N ASN A 79 7.27 -0.07 4.98
CA ASN A 79 7.30 -0.83 6.22
C ASN A 79 6.24 -1.93 6.18
N ASP A 80 6.59 -3.12 6.67
CA ASP A 80 5.65 -4.24 6.73
C ASP A 80 5.00 -4.27 8.11
N PHE A 81 3.84 -3.62 8.24
CA PHE A 81 3.06 -3.60 9.49
C PHE A 81 2.07 -4.76 9.60
N ARG A 82 2.03 -5.62 8.58
CA ARG A 82 1.21 -6.83 8.56
C ARG A 82 1.48 -7.71 9.78
N LYS A 83 0.45 -8.44 10.16
CA LYS A 83 0.47 -9.30 11.35
C LYS A 83 1.60 -10.33 11.32
N ASN A 84 2.18 -10.63 12.48
CA ASN A 84 3.17 -11.69 12.59
C ASN A 84 2.60 -13.05 12.14
N GLY A 85 3.30 -13.70 11.19
CA GLY A 85 2.86 -14.95 10.57
C GLY A 85 2.02 -14.78 9.31
N SER A 86 1.89 -13.55 8.79
CA SER A 86 1.25 -13.28 7.50
C SER A 86 1.93 -14.03 6.35
N LYS A 87 1.16 -14.36 5.32
CA LYS A 87 1.70 -14.94 4.08
C LYS A 87 2.81 -14.03 3.52
N PRO A 88 3.94 -14.59 3.08
CA PRO A 88 4.98 -13.80 2.42
C PRO A 88 4.42 -13.09 1.18
N LEU A 89 4.83 -11.84 0.96
CA LEU A 89 4.47 -11.11 -0.26
C LEU A 89 5.00 -11.87 -1.48
N THR A 90 4.11 -12.13 -2.43
CA THR A 90 4.48 -12.67 -3.73
C THR A 90 5.03 -11.58 -4.66
N THR A 91 5.52 -12.01 -5.83
CA THR A 91 5.98 -11.11 -6.89
C THR A 91 4.90 -10.13 -7.34
N SER A 92 3.60 -10.51 -7.30
CA SER A 92 2.51 -9.60 -7.65
C SER A 92 2.41 -8.45 -6.65
N SER A 93 2.34 -8.76 -5.35
CA SER A 93 2.28 -7.75 -4.29
C SER A 93 3.49 -6.81 -4.33
N ILE A 94 4.70 -7.33 -4.56
CA ILE A 94 5.91 -6.51 -4.69
C ILE A 94 5.86 -5.59 -5.91
N PHE A 95 5.36 -6.08 -7.03
CA PHE A 95 5.32 -5.30 -8.27
C PHE A 95 4.30 -4.17 -8.21
N ILE A 96 3.15 -4.38 -7.55
CA ILE A 96 2.15 -3.32 -7.40
C ILE A 96 2.67 -2.22 -6.46
N ILE A 97 3.32 -2.59 -5.34
CA ILE A 97 3.94 -1.63 -4.42
C ILE A 97 4.96 -0.77 -5.16
N ARG A 98 5.86 -1.39 -5.94
CA ARG A 98 6.87 -0.66 -6.74
C ARG A 98 6.25 0.27 -7.78
N GLU A 99 5.20 -0.19 -8.45
CA GLU A 99 4.51 0.63 -9.47
C GLU A 99 3.89 1.88 -8.83
N ILE A 100 3.22 1.73 -7.69
CA ILE A 100 2.62 2.86 -6.97
C ILE A 100 3.70 3.77 -6.37
N GLN A 101 4.76 3.23 -5.77
CA GLN A 101 5.89 4.04 -5.29
C GLN A 101 6.50 4.87 -6.43
N GLN A 102 6.65 4.30 -7.62
CA GLN A 102 7.19 5.03 -8.77
C GLN A 102 6.24 6.15 -9.23
N LYS A 103 4.93 5.88 -9.31
CA LYS A 103 3.91 6.89 -9.66
C LYS A 103 3.89 8.01 -8.63
N GLN A 104 3.86 7.65 -7.34
CA GLN A 104 3.85 8.57 -6.22
C GLN A 104 5.10 9.46 -6.24
N ALA A 105 6.30 8.89 -6.40
CA ALA A 105 7.54 9.65 -6.44
C ALA A 105 7.56 10.66 -7.60
N TRP A 106 7.05 10.26 -8.77
CA TRP A 106 6.92 11.16 -9.92
C TRP A 106 5.99 12.34 -9.63
N ILE A 107 4.82 12.08 -9.01
CA ILE A 107 3.87 13.14 -8.62
C ILE A 107 4.47 14.06 -7.55
N SER A 108 5.11 13.49 -6.52
CA SER A 108 5.76 14.24 -5.44
C SER A 108 6.83 15.18 -5.99
N GLU A 109 7.65 14.70 -6.93
CA GLU A 109 8.67 15.54 -7.56
C GLU A 109 8.06 16.65 -8.43
N ALA A 110 7.05 16.31 -9.25
CA ALA A 110 6.35 17.32 -10.05
C ALA A 110 5.69 18.42 -9.18
N ASN A 111 5.09 18.04 -8.06
CA ASN A 111 4.50 19.00 -7.12
C ASN A 111 5.57 19.89 -6.47
N LYS A 112 6.74 19.35 -6.13
CA LYS A 112 7.87 20.14 -5.61
C LYS A 112 8.41 21.12 -6.66
N GLU A 113 8.61 20.66 -7.90
CA GLU A 113 9.08 21.50 -9.02
C GLU A 113 8.13 22.66 -9.30
N ASN A 114 6.82 22.42 -9.15
CA ASN A 114 5.78 23.45 -9.31
C ASN A 114 5.60 24.35 -8.06
N ASN A 115 6.36 24.14 -6.99
CA ASN A 115 6.22 24.85 -5.71
C ASN A 115 4.83 24.71 -5.06
N GLU A 116 4.17 23.56 -5.25
CA GLU A 116 2.94 23.25 -4.53
C GLU A 116 3.21 23.18 -3.02
N PRO A 117 2.31 23.70 -2.17
CA PRO A 117 2.49 23.64 -0.73
C PRO A 117 2.41 22.20 -0.22
N LYS A 118 3.16 21.92 0.85
CA LYS A 118 2.99 20.66 1.60
C LYS A 118 1.58 20.57 2.15
N LEU A 119 1.00 19.38 2.11
CA LEU A 119 -0.29 19.08 2.70
C LEU A 119 -0.13 19.04 4.24
N PRO A 120 -0.78 19.96 4.98
CA PRO A 120 -0.49 20.18 6.40
C PRO A 120 -1.00 19.08 7.32
N PHE A 121 -1.87 18.19 6.82
CA PHE A 121 -2.40 17.07 7.58
C PHE A 121 -1.46 15.86 7.60
N VAL A 122 -0.51 15.76 6.67
CA VAL A 122 0.43 14.64 6.59
C VAL A 122 1.41 14.73 7.76
N GLY A 123 1.40 13.72 8.64
CA GLY A 123 2.23 13.72 9.86
C GLY A 123 1.84 14.76 10.89
N ARG A 124 0.58 15.21 10.88
CA ARG A 124 0.07 16.18 11.85
C ARG A 124 -0.06 15.59 13.26
N TYR A 125 -0.22 14.28 13.35
CA TYR A 125 -0.38 13.54 14.60
C TYR A 125 0.70 12.46 14.75
N SER A 126 0.68 11.78 15.88
CA SER A 126 1.56 10.69 16.26
C SER A 126 0.79 9.62 17.02
N LEU A 127 1.45 8.49 17.32
CA LEU A 127 0.86 7.41 18.13
C LEU A 127 0.52 7.81 19.57
N ASN A 128 1.00 8.96 20.05
CA ASN A 128 0.72 9.45 21.41
C ASN A 128 -0.54 10.31 21.48
N ASP A 129 -1.09 10.69 20.33
CA ASP A 129 -2.31 11.50 20.27
C ASP A 129 -3.56 10.62 20.48
N ASN A 130 -4.69 11.25 20.76
CA ASN A 130 -5.94 10.52 20.95
C ASN A 130 -6.53 10.12 19.58
N PRO A 131 -6.79 8.82 19.32
CA PRO A 131 -7.38 8.37 18.05
C PRO A 131 -8.69 9.08 17.67
N LYS A 132 -9.48 9.53 18.66
CA LYS A 132 -10.70 10.31 18.43
C LYS A 132 -10.43 11.67 17.80
N ASP A 133 -9.36 12.33 18.23
CA ASP A 133 -9.00 13.66 17.72
C ASP A 133 -8.48 13.55 16.28
N VAL A 134 -7.69 12.51 15.99
CA VAL A 134 -7.24 12.19 14.62
C VAL A 134 -8.43 11.89 13.71
N ALA A 135 -9.37 11.07 14.16
CA ALA A 135 -10.58 10.74 13.41
C ALA A 135 -11.41 12.00 13.09
N ALA A 136 -11.60 12.88 14.07
CA ALA A 136 -12.30 14.15 13.87
C ALA A 136 -11.56 15.05 12.87
N ASP A 137 -10.24 15.11 12.92
CA ASP A 137 -9.44 15.89 11.98
C ASP A 137 -9.50 15.35 10.54
N ILE A 138 -9.51 14.03 10.37
CA ILE A 138 -9.74 13.39 9.06
C ILE A 138 -11.10 13.81 8.51
N LEU A 139 -12.17 13.66 9.30
CA LEU A 139 -13.52 14.02 8.87
C LEU A 139 -13.64 15.52 8.52
N ASN A 140 -13.04 16.39 9.33
CA ASN A 140 -13.04 17.84 9.08
C ASN A 140 -12.26 18.20 7.81
N THR A 141 -11.04 17.66 7.66
CA THR A 141 -10.19 17.91 6.48
C THR A 141 -10.88 17.43 5.21
N LEU A 142 -11.49 16.24 5.25
CA LEU A 142 -12.20 15.68 4.12
C LEU A 142 -13.63 16.24 3.98
N SER A 143 -14.10 17.10 4.89
CA SER A 143 -15.47 17.63 4.89
C SER A 143 -16.55 16.53 4.80
N LEU A 144 -16.34 15.42 5.51
CA LEU A 144 -17.22 14.24 5.50
C LEU A 144 -18.09 14.18 6.75
N ASN A 145 -19.32 13.69 6.58
CA ASN A 145 -20.23 13.41 7.67
C ASN A 145 -20.76 11.96 7.60
N PRO A 146 -20.21 11.03 8.41
CA PRO A 146 -20.62 9.62 8.42
C PRO A 146 -22.10 9.39 8.78
N SER A 147 -22.74 10.38 9.42
CA SER A 147 -24.18 10.31 9.76
C SER A 147 -25.09 10.65 8.58
N ASN A 148 -24.55 11.18 7.48
CA ASN A 148 -25.32 11.64 6.33
C ASN A 148 -24.49 11.60 5.04
N TYR A 149 -24.21 10.40 4.53
CA TYR A 149 -23.59 10.23 3.22
C TYR A 149 -24.51 10.77 2.12
N GLN A 150 -23.93 11.53 1.19
CA GLN A 150 -24.63 12.09 0.04
C GLN A 150 -24.87 11.03 -1.04
N PHE A 151 -24.02 10.01 -1.10
CA PHE A 151 -24.11 8.92 -2.08
C PHE A 151 -24.61 7.62 -1.44
N GLU A 152 -25.27 6.78 -2.25
CA GLU A 152 -25.64 5.41 -1.83
C GLU A 152 -24.41 4.54 -1.50
N ASN A 153 -23.23 4.89 -2.04
CA ASN A 153 -21.98 4.17 -1.81
C ASN A 153 -20.94 5.03 -1.06
N PRO A 154 -20.82 4.88 0.27
CA PRO A 154 -19.94 5.70 1.09
C PRO A 154 -18.48 5.70 0.65
N ILE A 155 -17.93 4.57 0.19
CA ILE A 155 -16.51 4.51 -0.23
C ILE A 155 -16.21 5.48 -1.38
N LYS A 156 -17.16 5.69 -2.29
CA LYS A 156 -16.99 6.62 -3.41
C LYS A 156 -16.87 8.05 -2.89
N GLU A 157 -17.71 8.42 -1.93
CA GLU A 157 -17.68 9.75 -1.31
C GLU A 157 -16.36 10.01 -0.60
N TRP A 158 -15.85 9.03 0.15
CA TRP A 158 -14.55 9.10 0.82
C TRP A 158 -13.39 9.24 -0.17
N ILE A 159 -13.38 8.45 -1.26
CA ILE A 159 -12.34 8.54 -2.30
C ILE A 159 -12.36 9.93 -2.95
N GLU A 160 -13.53 10.39 -3.40
CA GLU A 160 -13.64 11.69 -4.06
C GLU A 160 -13.23 12.83 -3.12
N SER A 161 -13.53 12.73 -1.82
CA SER A 161 -13.10 13.75 -0.87
C SER A 161 -11.61 13.70 -0.53
N ALA A 162 -11.02 12.51 -0.45
CA ALA A 162 -9.58 12.34 -0.30
C ALA A 162 -8.82 12.93 -1.49
N GLU A 163 -9.25 12.60 -2.72
CA GLU A 163 -8.64 13.10 -3.96
C GLU A 163 -8.77 14.62 -4.10
N ARG A 164 -9.92 15.21 -3.75
CA ARG A 164 -10.09 16.68 -3.72
C ARG A 164 -9.14 17.38 -2.74
N ASN A 165 -8.67 16.70 -1.70
CA ASN A 165 -7.73 17.22 -0.71
C ASN A 165 -6.26 16.82 -0.99
N GLY A 166 -5.97 16.33 -2.20
CA GLY A 166 -4.60 16.04 -2.64
C GLY A 166 -4.09 14.64 -2.26
N ILE A 167 -4.96 13.73 -1.82
CA ILE A 167 -4.60 12.34 -1.52
C ILE A 167 -4.93 11.47 -2.74
N PHE A 168 -3.92 10.83 -3.31
CA PHE A 168 -4.12 9.96 -4.47
C PHE A 168 -4.59 8.58 -4.04
N VAL A 169 -5.64 8.05 -4.68
CA VAL A 169 -6.16 6.72 -4.36
C VAL A 169 -6.13 5.82 -5.60
N SER A 170 -5.53 4.63 -5.45
CA SER A 170 -5.57 3.60 -6.48
C SER A 170 -6.27 2.36 -5.96
N ARG A 171 -7.19 1.81 -6.76
CA ARG A 171 -7.92 0.58 -6.42
C ARG A 171 -7.86 -0.44 -7.55
N THR A 172 -7.26 -1.60 -7.30
CA THR A 172 -7.22 -2.73 -8.26
C THR A 172 -6.99 -4.06 -7.55
N SER A 173 -7.41 -5.16 -8.17
CA SER A 173 -7.15 -6.53 -7.71
C SER A 173 -6.08 -7.26 -8.53
N PHE A 174 -5.49 -6.60 -9.52
CA PHE A 174 -4.52 -7.18 -10.43
C PHE A 174 -3.57 -6.14 -11.00
N ILE A 175 -2.36 -6.59 -11.38
CA ILE A 175 -1.42 -5.77 -12.16
C ILE A 175 -1.73 -5.91 -13.65
N HIS A 176 -2.04 -7.13 -14.10
CA HIS A 176 -2.60 -7.44 -15.42
C HIS A 176 -3.38 -8.75 -15.31
N SER A 177 -4.09 -9.15 -16.37
CA SER A 177 -5.07 -10.26 -16.37
C SER A 177 -4.59 -11.63 -15.84
N LYS A 178 -3.28 -11.84 -15.66
CA LYS A 178 -2.69 -13.10 -15.19
C LYS A 178 -1.97 -12.99 -13.84
N LEU A 179 -1.94 -11.80 -13.24
CA LEU A 179 -1.20 -11.53 -12.02
C LEU A 179 -2.13 -10.82 -11.02
N LYS A 180 -2.94 -11.63 -10.33
CA LYS A 180 -3.86 -11.20 -9.29
C LYS A 180 -3.14 -10.95 -7.97
N LEU A 181 -3.73 -10.11 -7.14
CA LEU A 181 -3.28 -9.84 -5.78
C LEU A 181 -4.05 -10.74 -4.82
N ASP A 182 -3.35 -11.45 -3.95
CA ASP A 182 -3.97 -12.21 -2.85
C ASP A 182 -4.30 -11.21 -1.73
N SER A 183 -5.57 -11.10 -1.36
CA SER A 183 -6.02 -10.19 -0.28
C SER A 183 -5.47 -10.59 1.09
N GLU A 184 -5.09 -11.85 1.29
CA GLU A 184 -4.42 -12.29 2.52
C GLU A 184 -2.95 -11.82 2.59
N GLU A 185 -2.34 -11.50 1.44
CA GLU A 185 -0.99 -10.95 1.37
C GLU A 185 -0.99 -9.42 1.52
N LEU A 186 -1.96 -8.76 0.88
CA LEU A 186 -2.03 -7.31 0.74
C LEU A 186 -3.49 -6.83 0.61
N GLN A 187 -3.98 -6.15 1.64
CA GLN A 187 -5.29 -5.48 1.61
C GLN A 187 -5.17 -4.01 1.18
N GLY A 188 -4.15 -3.32 1.69
CA GLY A 188 -3.91 -1.92 1.40
C GLY A 188 -2.49 -1.50 1.78
N PHE A 189 -2.11 -0.30 1.35
CA PHE A 189 -0.93 0.38 1.87
C PHE A 189 -1.06 1.88 1.68
N ALA A 190 -0.35 2.63 2.54
CA ALA A 190 -0.25 4.08 2.48
C ALA A 190 1.20 4.53 2.28
N ILE A 191 1.36 5.63 1.55
CA ILE A 191 2.61 6.37 1.39
C ILE A 191 2.34 7.79 1.90
N ALA A 192 2.91 8.10 3.07
CA ALA A 192 2.71 9.37 3.75
C ALA A 192 3.74 10.42 3.30
N ASP A 193 3.68 10.80 2.04
CA ASP A 193 4.48 11.88 1.49
C ASP A 193 3.73 13.22 1.59
N PRO A 194 4.37 14.31 2.04
CA PRO A 194 3.68 15.58 2.23
C PRO A 194 3.32 16.33 0.94
N PHE A 195 3.84 15.90 -0.22
CA PHE A 195 3.51 16.49 -1.53
C PHE A 195 2.58 15.61 -2.37
N ALA A 196 2.63 14.30 -2.19
CA ALA A 196 1.79 13.34 -2.88
C ALA A 196 1.48 12.12 -2.00
N PRO A 197 0.64 12.27 -0.96
CA PRO A 197 0.22 11.14 -0.15
C PRO A 197 -0.62 10.19 -1.01
N PHE A 198 -0.38 8.90 -0.88
CA PHE A 198 -0.93 7.90 -1.79
C PHE A 198 -1.47 6.70 -1.02
N ILE A 199 -2.69 6.28 -1.34
CA ILE A 199 -3.34 5.08 -0.82
C ILE A 199 -3.54 4.07 -1.94
N PHE A 200 -3.23 2.81 -1.65
CA PHE A 200 -3.60 1.68 -2.48
C PHE A 200 -4.60 0.79 -1.74
N ILE A 201 -5.64 0.32 -2.44
CA ILE A 201 -6.62 -0.64 -1.93
C ILE A 201 -6.73 -1.82 -2.88
N ASN A 202 -6.62 -3.04 -2.36
CA ASN A 202 -6.89 -4.26 -3.10
C ASN A 202 -8.40 -4.48 -3.23
N SER A 203 -8.93 -4.43 -4.45
CA SER A 203 -10.37 -4.63 -4.69
C SER A 203 -10.84 -6.08 -4.83
N ASP A 204 -9.94 -7.07 -4.71
CA ASP A 204 -10.34 -8.49 -4.78
C ASP A 204 -11.03 -8.94 -3.49
N ASP A 205 -10.92 -8.14 -2.43
CA ASP A 205 -11.55 -8.42 -1.16
C ASP A 205 -13.01 -7.94 -1.17
N TRP A 206 -13.91 -8.86 -1.52
CA TRP A 206 -15.36 -8.65 -1.49
C TRP A 206 -15.95 -8.90 -0.09
N GLN A 207 -15.15 -9.41 0.86
CA GLN A 207 -15.58 -9.78 2.20
C GLN A 207 -15.16 -8.74 3.26
N ALA A 208 -14.05 -8.03 3.06
CA ALA A 208 -13.63 -6.94 3.94
C ALA A 208 -14.33 -5.62 3.62
N PRO A 209 -14.66 -4.80 4.63
CA PRO A 209 -15.15 -3.44 4.41
C PRO A 209 -14.03 -2.58 3.82
N GLN A 210 -13.96 -2.50 2.48
CA GLN A 210 -12.98 -1.67 1.75
C GLN A 210 -12.97 -0.21 2.22
N LEU A 211 -14.11 0.28 2.72
CA LEU A 211 -14.19 1.60 3.34
C LEU A 211 -13.35 1.67 4.61
N PHE A 212 -13.44 0.68 5.50
CA PHE A 212 -12.61 0.61 6.69
C PHE A 212 -11.12 0.58 6.33
N THR A 213 -10.73 -0.23 5.33
CA THR A 213 -9.35 -0.22 4.83
C THR A 213 -8.95 1.17 4.35
N LEU A 214 -9.77 1.87 3.55
CA LEU A 214 -9.46 3.23 3.12
C LEU A 214 -9.23 4.18 4.29
N VAL A 215 -10.10 4.17 5.31
CA VAL A 215 -9.97 5.06 6.47
C VAL A 215 -8.78 4.67 7.36
N HIS A 216 -8.47 3.38 7.44
CA HIS A 216 -7.25 2.89 8.08
C HIS A 216 -6.00 3.44 7.37
N GLU A 217 -5.91 3.34 6.04
CA GLU A 217 -4.78 3.87 5.27
C GLU A 217 -4.70 5.42 5.33
N LEU A 218 -5.83 6.12 5.44
CA LEU A 218 -5.85 7.56 5.72
C LEU A 218 -5.20 7.87 7.08
N SER A 219 -5.45 7.04 8.08
CA SER A 219 -4.88 7.21 9.43
C SER A 219 -3.36 7.14 9.40
N HIS A 220 -2.79 6.23 8.60
CA HIS A 220 -1.34 6.14 8.36
C HIS A 220 -0.74 7.44 7.82
N ILE A 221 -1.42 8.13 6.90
CA ILE A 221 -0.97 9.42 6.36
C ILE A 221 -0.95 10.49 7.46
N TRP A 222 -1.98 10.54 8.31
CA TRP A 222 -2.10 11.53 9.38
C TRP A 222 -0.99 11.43 10.43
N ILE A 223 -0.42 10.23 10.62
CA ILE A 223 0.71 9.98 11.53
C ILE A 223 2.07 9.86 10.84
N ALA A 224 2.14 10.10 9.53
CA ALA A 224 3.34 9.97 8.70
C ALA A 224 3.98 8.56 8.68
N GLU A 225 3.18 7.50 8.84
CA GLU A 225 3.65 6.12 8.85
C GLU A 225 3.32 5.40 7.54
N SER A 226 4.28 5.37 6.61
CA SER A 226 4.13 4.64 5.33
C SER A 226 4.31 3.14 5.55
N GLY A 227 3.33 2.33 5.13
CA GLY A 227 3.39 0.89 5.40
C GLY A 227 2.33 0.06 4.69
N ILE A 228 2.52 -1.25 4.76
CA ILE A 228 1.67 -2.28 4.18
C ILE A 228 0.82 -2.92 5.27
N SER A 229 -0.47 -3.08 4.97
CA SER A 229 -1.45 -3.64 5.91
C SER A 229 -2.24 -4.79 5.26
N ASN A 230 -2.61 -5.79 6.06
CA ASN A 230 -3.34 -6.98 5.61
C ASN A 230 -4.40 -7.48 6.59
N ASP A 231 -4.71 -6.72 7.63
CA ASP A 231 -5.68 -7.11 8.64
C ASP A 231 -6.41 -5.86 9.16
N ALA A 232 -7.03 -5.15 8.21
CA ALA A 232 -7.99 -4.09 8.47
C ALA A 232 -9.38 -4.66 8.81
N ASN A 233 -9.49 -5.94 9.21
CA ASN A 233 -10.75 -6.54 9.59
C ASN A 233 -11.07 -6.24 11.07
N PRO A 234 -12.16 -5.53 11.38
CA PRO A 234 -12.55 -5.19 12.75
C PRO A 234 -12.77 -6.42 13.67
N GLU A 235 -13.06 -7.59 13.11
CA GLU A 235 -13.37 -8.81 13.88
C GLU A 235 -12.13 -9.55 14.39
N ALA A 236 -10.94 -9.25 13.87
CA ALA A 236 -9.73 -10.05 14.08
C ALA A 236 -8.85 -9.64 15.27
N ILE A 237 -9.40 -8.91 16.26
CA ILE A 237 -8.68 -8.33 17.41
C ILE A 237 -8.16 -9.42 18.38
N ASN A 238 -7.14 -10.16 17.97
CA ASN A 238 -6.27 -10.93 18.84
C ASN A 238 -5.11 -10.01 19.27
N LYS A 239 -5.24 -9.39 20.45
CA LYS A 239 -4.37 -8.33 21.02
C LYS A 239 -2.87 -8.65 21.18
N GLY A 240 -2.38 -9.81 20.72
CA GLY A 240 -0.98 -10.24 20.86
C GLY A 240 -0.16 -10.34 19.57
N LYS A 241 -0.71 -9.97 18.40
CA LYS A 241 -0.05 -10.18 17.09
C LYS A 241 0.07 -8.94 16.19
N PHE A 242 -0.46 -7.79 16.60
CA PHE A 242 -0.53 -6.59 15.77
C PHE A 242 0.52 -5.56 16.16
N HIS A 243 1.01 -4.82 15.16
CA HIS A 243 1.90 -3.68 15.38
C HIS A 243 1.13 -2.55 16.09
N PRO A 244 1.74 -1.78 17.00
CA PRO A 244 1.07 -0.66 17.69
C PRO A 244 0.46 0.37 16.73
N ILE A 245 1.12 0.61 15.59
CA ILE A 245 0.60 1.49 14.52
C ILE A 245 -0.73 0.96 13.97
N GLU A 246 -0.84 -0.34 13.66
CA GLU A 246 -2.07 -0.92 13.13
C GLU A 246 -3.23 -0.82 14.12
N LEU A 247 -2.95 -1.03 15.41
CA LEU A 247 -3.96 -0.89 16.47
C LEU A 247 -4.46 0.56 16.55
N PHE A 248 -3.54 1.53 16.49
CA PHE A 248 -3.87 2.94 16.46
C PHE A 248 -4.72 3.31 15.23
N CYS A 249 -4.28 2.93 14.02
CA CYS A 249 -5.00 3.20 12.78
C CYS A 249 -6.38 2.54 12.75
N ASN A 250 -6.52 1.33 13.32
CA ASN A 250 -7.82 0.67 13.50
C ASN A 250 -8.75 1.46 14.42
N GLU A 251 -8.25 1.98 15.54
CA GLU A 251 -9.04 2.81 16.44
C GLU A 251 -9.46 4.13 15.78
N VAL A 252 -8.56 4.79 15.04
CA VAL A 252 -8.90 6.00 14.28
C VAL A 252 -9.99 5.71 13.26
N ALA A 253 -9.84 4.64 12.46
CA ALA A 253 -10.82 4.25 11.45
C ALA A 253 -12.20 3.95 12.06
N ALA A 254 -12.24 3.24 13.18
CA ALA A 254 -13.47 2.96 13.91
C ALA A 254 -14.16 4.24 14.40
N ASN A 255 -13.41 5.18 15.00
CA ASN A 255 -13.97 6.45 15.48
C ASN A 255 -14.43 7.35 14.33
N ALA A 256 -13.74 7.32 13.18
CA ALA A 256 -14.12 8.11 12.01
C ALA A 256 -15.37 7.58 11.32
N LEU A 257 -15.56 6.26 11.28
CA LEU A 257 -16.72 5.64 10.63
C LEU A 257 -17.94 5.53 11.56
N MET A 258 -17.70 5.41 12.87
CA MET A 258 -18.74 5.30 13.89
C MET A 258 -18.56 6.34 15.00
N PRO A 259 -18.77 7.64 14.71
CA PRO A 259 -18.67 8.68 15.72
C PRO A 259 -19.71 8.46 16.84
N GLU A 260 -19.40 8.94 18.03
CA GLU A 260 -20.17 8.67 19.25
C GLU A 260 -21.62 9.19 19.15
N GLU A 261 -21.83 10.31 18.46
CA GLU A 261 -23.15 10.86 18.17
C GLU A 261 -24.01 9.91 17.34
N LEU A 262 -23.41 9.22 16.35
CA LEU A 262 -24.09 8.25 15.51
C LEU A 262 -24.48 7.01 16.32
N ILE A 263 -23.55 6.51 17.15
CA ILE A 263 -23.80 5.37 18.03
C ILE A 263 -24.94 5.69 19.01
N ASN A 264 -24.92 6.88 19.62
CA ASN A 264 -25.95 7.31 20.58
C ASN A 264 -27.31 7.47 19.90
N ARG A 265 -27.34 8.05 18.68
CA ARG A 265 -28.56 8.14 17.87
C ARG A 265 -29.11 6.76 17.53
N MET A 266 -28.26 5.82 17.11
CA MET A 266 -28.67 4.45 16.81
C MET A 266 -29.22 3.73 18.05
N ARG A 267 -28.55 3.83 19.20
CA ARG A 267 -29.01 3.27 20.48
C ARG A 267 -30.36 3.83 20.91
N SER A 268 -30.61 5.12 20.68
CA SER A 268 -31.89 5.76 21.02
C SER A 268 -33.04 5.34 20.10
N LEU A 269 -32.75 4.98 18.85
CA LEU A 269 -33.75 4.64 17.83
C LEU A 269 -34.08 3.15 17.79
N LEU A 270 -33.22 2.30 18.35
CA LEU A 270 -33.28 0.87 18.12
C LEU A 270 -33.12 0.10 19.44
N ASN A 271 -34.15 -0.64 19.85
CA ASN A 271 -34.06 -1.73 20.83
C ASN A 271 -33.38 -2.94 20.16
N LEU A 272 -32.11 -2.78 19.80
CA LEU A 272 -31.44 -3.60 18.78
C LEU A 272 -31.38 -5.08 19.12
N ASN A 273 -31.97 -5.91 18.25
CA ASN A 273 -31.51 -7.28 18.03
C ASN A 273 -30.29 -7.28 17.08
N SER A 274 -29.54 -8.38 17.05
CA SER A 274 -28.28 -8.51 16.29
C SER A 274 -28.43 -8.25 14.78
N LYS A 275 -29.61 -8.51 14.21
CA LYS A 275 -29.86 -8.35 12.76
C LYS A 275 -30.01 -6.88 12.35
N GLU A 276 -30.62 -6.08 13.21
CA GLU A 276 -30.77 -4.64 12.99
C GLU A 276 -29.43 -3.91 13.17
N LEU A 277 -28.60 -4.36 14.13
CA LEU A 277 -27.25 -3.83 14.33
C LEU A 277 -26.37 -4.12 13.10
N PHE A 278 -26.41 -5.34 12.58
CA PHE A 278 -25.68 -5.72 11.37
C PHE A 278 -26.13 -4.94 10.13
N SER A 279 -27.45 -4.75 9.95
CA SER A 279 -27.99 -3.95 8.84
C SER A 279 -27.56 -2.48 8.92
N ALA A 280 -27.52 -1.92 10.13
CA ALA A 280 -27.09 -0.55 10.34
C ALA A 280 -25.57 -0.39 10.13
N ALA A 281 -24.75 -1.32 10.61
CA ALA A 281 -23.30 -1.37 10.34
C ALA A 281 -23.02 -1.42 8.82
N LYS A 282 -23.71 -2.30 8.10
CA LYS A 282 -23.59 -2.40 6.65
C LYS A 282 -23.94 -1.09 5.92
N LYS A 283 -24.90 -0.31 6.41
CA LYS A 283 -25.29 1.00 5.81
C LYS A 283 -24.22 2.06 5.97
N ILE A 284 -23.40 1.98 7.02
CA ILE A 284 -22.29 2.91 7.26
C ILE A 284 -20.96 2.38 6.70
N GLY A 285 -21.00 1.21 6.04
CA GLY A 285 -19.85 0.59 5.38
C GLY A 285 -18.89 -0.13 6.34
N VAL A 286 -19.39 -0.56 7.50
CA VAL A 286 -18.63 -1.25 8.56
C VAL A 286 -19.24 -2.62 8.86
#